data_AF-A0A968F1Q3-F1
#
_entry.id   AF-A0A968F1Q3-F1
#
_cell.length_a   1.000
_cell.length_b   1.000
_cell.length_c   1.000
_cell.angle_alpha   90.00
_cell.angle_beta   90.00
_cell.angle_gamma   90.00
#
_symmetry.space_group_name_H-M   'P 1'
#
loop_
_entity.id
_entity.type
_entity.pdbx_description
1 polymer ?
#
loop_
_entity_poly.entity_id
_entity_poly.type
_entity_poly.pdbx_seq_one_letter_code
_entity_poly.pdbx_strand_id
1 'polypeptide(L)'
;IQNRRWKQAVVFSIGILVMVIIQGLIDIWSHGQFLKSLSNYVIGNLGAPPTIPGPWYKYILLLVGILIPPFSFVFIASIFGRDVIRKHLTLLSAFLIFIIGHSIIVNKQERFILPVFPVLLVLGSIGLYYLYQNGGWYFRWRSLRAALWAWFVFFNTALLILFTFNYAHRGAIEPMVYLSRQEKVDGVIFDTSARKKWLPYSYWNYRKPESLKLTPQYSLQEAIDSGEVDPDRPPQYIVVFSDGQPDSYREKYEEYLGDYEIVFHGRPSLMDFILNKLNPRYNQLNESWVLELTDNN
;
A
#
# COMPACT_ATOMS: atom_id res chain seq x y z
N ILE A 1 34.03 7.58 31.00
CA ILE A 1 34.01 7.22 29.56
C ILE A 1 33.53 8.44 28.78
N GLN A 2 34.42 9.39 28.48
CA GLN A 2 34.05 10.52 27.62
C GLN A 2 35.28 10.99 26.87
N ASN A 3 35.85 10.09 26.06
CA ASN A 3 36.76 10.54 25.02
C ASN A 3 35.90 11.34 24.02
N ARG A 4 36.20 12.62 23.92
CA ARG A 4 35.50 13.62 23.12
C ARG A 4 35.48 13.21 21.63
N ARG A 5 34.44 12.48 21.21
CA ARG A 5 34.20 11.97 19.84
C ARG A 5 33.76 13.08 18.86
N TRP A 6 34.28 14.30 19.00
CA TRP A 6 33.89 15.44 18.16
C TRP A 6 34.17 15.20 16.68
N LYS A 7 35.29 14.54 16.34
CA LYS A 7 35.58 14.17 14.95
C LYS A 7 34.47 13.30 14.34
N GLN A 8 33.96 12.33 15.10
CA GLN A 8 32.88 11.45 14.63
C GLN A 8 31.56 12.21 14.50
N ALA A 9 31.26 13.11 15.44
CA ALA A 9 30.09 13.98 15.37
C ALA A 9 30.14 14.91 14.15
N VAL A 10 31.29 15.54 13.89
CA VAL A 10 31.49 16.42 12.73
C VAL A 10 31.34 15.64 11.42
N VAL A 11 31.98 14.47 11.30
CA VAL A 11 31.84 13.62 10.10
C VAL A 11 30.38 13.19 9.90
N PHE A 12 29.67 12.83 10.97
CA PHE A 12 28.25 12.49 10.91
C PHE A 12 27.39 13.67 10.47
N SER A 13 27.59 14.86 11.03
CA SER A 13 26.89 16.08 10.64
C SER A 13 27.17 16.47 9.18
N ILE A 14 28.40 16.32 8.70
CA ILE A 14 28.75 16.52 7.29
C ILE A 14 27.99 15.51 6.41
N GLY A 15 27.93 14.24 6.82
CA GLY A 15 27.15 13.22 6.11
C GLY A 15 25.67 13.57 5.98
N ILE A 16 25.04 14.04 7.07
CA ILE A 16 23.65 14.53 7.05
C ILE A 16 23.53 15.73 6.10
N LEU A 17 24.44 16.70 6.19
CA LEU A 17 24.41 17.88 5.33
C LEU A 17 24.50 17.49 3.84
N VAL A 18 25.39 16.57 3.49
CA VAL A 18 25.52 16.03 2.13
C VAL A 18 24.22 15.37 1.69
N MET A 19 23.58 14.55 2.53
CA MET A 19 22.28 13.96 2.22
C MET A 19 21.19 15.01 1.97
N VAL A 20 21.12 16.06 2.79
CA VAL A 20 20.16 17.17 2.63
C VAL A 20 20.43 17.92 1.33
N ILE A 21 21.69 18.18 0.99
CA ILE A 21 22.07 18.85 -0.26
C ILE A 21 21.67 17.98 -1.46
N ILE A 22 22.02 16.69 -1.47
CA ILE A 22 21.65 15.77 -2.56
C ILE A 22 20.13 15.72 -2.73
N GLN A 23 19.37 15.53 -1.64
CA GLN A 23 17.91 15.52 -1.70
C GLN A 23 17.36 16.84 -2.24
N GLY A 24 17.87 17.97 -1.77
CA GLY A 24 17.39 19.27 -2.21
C GLY A 24 17.75 19.59 -3.66
N LEU A 25 18.88 19.10 -4.18
CA LEU A 25 19.21 19.17 -5.62
C LEU A 25 18.26 18.33 -6.46
N ILE A 26 17.91 17.12 -6.01
CA ILE A 26 16.89 16.28 -6.66
C ILE A 26 15.54 17.01 -6.67
N ASP A 27 15.17 17.67 -5.58
CA ASP A 27 13.93 18.45 -5.49
C ASP A 27 13.93 19.67 -6.42
N ILE A 28 15.05 20.36 -6.59
CA ILE A 28 15.16 21.44 -7.59
C ILE A 28 14.93 20.87 -8.99
N TRP A 29 15.57 19.75 -9.32
CA TRP A 29 15.43 19.13 -10.64
C TRP A 29 14.01 18.62 -10.93
N SER A 30 13.35 18.03 -9.94
CA SER A 30 12.03 17.40 -10.10
C SER A 30 10.84 18.33 -9.83
N HIS A 31 10.97 19.27 -8.90
CA HIS A 31 9.89 20.14 -8.41
C HIS A 31 10.21 21.64 -8.50
N GLY A 32 11.37 22.03 -9.01
CA GLY A 32 11.78 23.43 -9.22
C GLY A 32 12.17 24.20 -7.95
N GLN A 33 12.12 23.58 -6.76
CA GLN A 33 12.38 24.24 -5.47
C GLN A 33 13.13 23.31 -4.51
N PHE A 34 14.10 23.85 -3.77
CA PHE A 34 14.89 23.09 -2.78
C PHE A 34 14.01 22.63 -1.61
N LEU A 35 14.08 21.33 -1.25
CA LEU A 35 13.29 20.69 -0.18
C LEU A 35 11.75 20.80 -0.36
N LYS A 36 11.28 20.96 -1.60
CA LYS A 36 9.85 21.02 -1.92
C LYS A 36 9.11 19.74 -1.54
N SER A 37 9.73 18.58 -1.71
CA SER A 37 9.13 17.29 -1.35
C SER A 37 8.83 17.22 0.15
N LEU A 38 9.77 17.65 0.99
CA LEU A 38 9.63 17.72 2.44
C LEU A 38 8.53 18.71 2.83
N SER A 39 8.55 19.92 2.24
CA SER A 39 7.52 20.93 2.47
C SER A 39 6.13 20.41 2.11
N ASN A 40 5.96 19.80 0.93
CA ASN A 40 4.71 19.20 0.49
C ASN A 40 4.25 18.07 1.43
N TYR A 41 5.18 17.25 1.91
CA TYR A 41 4.86 16.19 2.88
C TYR A 41 4.35 16.76 4.20
N VAL A 42 5.04 17.74 4.78
CA VAL A 42 4.66 18.34 6.07
C VAL A 42 3.35 19.11 5.93
N ILE A 43 3.25 20.04 4.98
CA ILE A 43 2.06 20.86 4.76
C ILE A 43 0.87 19.99 4.37
N GLY A 44 1.07 19.04 3.46
CA GLY A 44 0.02 18.14 3.00
C GLY A 44 -0.52 17.22 4.10
N ASN A 45 0.30 16.78 5.06
CA ASN A 45 -0.17 15.93 6.14
C ASN A 45 -0.68 16.69 7.38
N LEU A 46 -0.35 17.98 7.54
CA LEU A 46 -0.82 18.80 8.65
C LEU A 46 -2.05 19.67 8.29
N GLY A 47 -2.17 20.12 7.05
CA GLY A 47 -3.19 21.09 6.63
C GLY A 47 -4.35 20.52 5.81
N ALA A 48 -4.19 19.35 5.18
CA ALA A 48 -5.24 18.74 4.36
C ALA A 48 -6.01 17.66 5.13
N PRO A 49 -7.29 17.41 4.79
CA PRO A 49 -8.02 16.28 5.36
C PRO A 49 -7.29 14.97 5.08
N PRO A 50 -7.15 14.08 6.09
CA PRO A 50 -6.35 12.87 5.97
C PRO A 50 -6.98 11.92 4.94
N THR A 51 -6.17 11.36 4.04
CA THR A 51 -6.64 10.35 3.08
C THR A 51 -7.14 9.10 3.78
N ILE A 52 -6.43 8.66 4.82
CA ILE A 52 -6.81 7.51 5.66
C ILE A 52 -6.70 7.94 7.13
N PRO A 53 -7.76 8.45 7.75
CA PRO A 53 -7.73 8.79 9.17
C PRO A 53 -7.53 7.53 10.03
N GLY A 54 -6.81 7.66 11.14
CA GLY A 54 -6.67 6.56 12.09
C GLY A 54 -6.11 6.99 13.44
N PRO A 55 -6.30 6.16 14.48
CA PRO A 55 -5.87 6.48 15.83
C PRO A 55 -4.34 6.46 15.96
N TRP A 56 -3.81 7.18 16.96
CA TRP A 56 -2.37 7.32 17.19
C TRP A 56 -1.65 5.97 17.39
N TYR A 57 -2.34 4.99 17.99
CA TYR A 57 -1.78 3.66 18.26
C TYR A 57 -1.79 2.70 17.06
N LYS A 58 -2.35 3.09 15.89
CA LYS A 58 -2.48 2.21 14.72
C LYS A 58 -1.13 1.64 14.26
N TYR A 59 -0.07 2.44 14.29
CA TYR A 59 1.27 1.98 13.93
C TYR A 59 1.87 1.02 14.96
N ILE A 60 1.57 1.20 16.25
CA ILE A 60 2.01 0.26 17.29
C ILE A 60 1.36 -1.10 17.05
N LEU A 61 0.05 -1.12 16.76
CA LEU A 61 -0.67 -2.36 16.40
C LEU A 61 -0.10 -3.00 15.14
N LEU A 62 0.24 -2.20 14.12
CA LEU A 62 0.86 -2.70 12.89
C LEU A 62 2.21 -3.37 13.17
N LEU A 63 3.09 -2.75 13.95
CA LEU A 63 4.39 -3.33 14.30
C LEU A 63 4.25 -4.62 15.11
N VAL A 64 3.30 -4.65 16.05
CA VAL A 64 2.96 -5.86 16.82
C VAL A 64 2.41 -6.96 15.91
N GLY A 65 1.56 -6.59 14.94
CA GLY A 65 0.93 -7.50 13.99
C GLY A 65 1.90 -8.12 13.00
N ILE A 66 2.78 -7.31 12.39
CA ILE A 66 3.79 -7.79 11.42
C ILE A 66 4.75 -8.78 12.06
N LEU A 67 5.12 -8.58 13.33
CA LEU A 67 6.00 -9.49 14.06
C LEU A 67 5.27 -10.72 14.65
N ILE A 68 3.96 -10.85 14.40
CA ILE A 68 3.09 -11.97 14.78
C ILE A 68 3.06 -12.22 16.31
N PRO A 69 1.99 -11.78 17.00
CA PRO A 69 1.78 -12.13 18.40
C PRO A 69 1.72 -13.66 18.60
N PRO A 70 2.25 -14.21 19.72
CA PRO A 70 2.77 -13.50 20.90
C PRO A 70 4.27 -13.15 20.83
N PHE A 71 5.00 -13.64 19.82
CA PHE A 71 6.44 -13.41 19.71
C PHE A 71 6.78 -11.91 19.65
N SER A 72 5.96 -11.14 18.92
CA SER A 72 6.11 -9.69 18.82
C SER A 72 6.16 -8.97 20.17
N PHE A 73 5.39 -9.43 21.17
CA PHE A 73 5.42 -8.83 22.51
C PHE A 73 6.77 -9.05 23.20
N VAL A 74 7.32 -10.26 23.14
CA VAL A 74 8.65 -10.54 23.71
C VAL A 74 9.72 -9.74 22.98
N PHE A 75 9.64 -9.71 21.64
CA PHE A 75 10.59 -9.01 20.79
C PHE A 75 10.61 -7.51 21.09
N ILE A 76 9.44 -6.85 21.08
CA ILE A 76 9.31 -5.41 21.35
C ILE A 76 9.66 -5.10 22.81
N ALA A 77 9.21 -5.90 23.78
CA ALA A 77 9.55 -5.69 25.19
C ALA A 77 11.06 -5.74 25.44
N SER A 78 11.79 -6.59 24.71
CA SER A 78 13.25 -6.71 24.84
C SER A 78 14.00 -5.42 24.47
N ILE A 79 13.44 -4.59 23.58
CA ILE A 79 14.01 -3.29 23.18
C ILE A 79 14.09 -2.32 24.36
N PHE A 80 13.13 -2.43 25.29
CA PHE A 80 13.05 -1.57 26.48
C PHE A 80 13.81 -2.16 27.68
N GLY A 81 14.68 -3.16 27.46
CA GLY A 81 15.56 -3.70 28.48
C GLY A 81 16.57 -2.66 29.00
N ARG A 82 16.91 -2.74 30.29
CA ARG A 82 17.83 -1.82 30.98
C ARG A 82 19.17 -1.64 30.25
N ASP A 83 19.74 -2.73 29.72
CA ASP A 83 21.01 -2.67 28.98
C ASP A 83 20.89 -1.96 27.64
N VAL A 84 19.77 -2.15 26.91
CA VAL A 84 19.51 -1.46 25.64
C VAL A 84 19.39 0.04 25.89
N ILE A 85 18.57 0.44 26.86
CA ILE A 85 18.37 1.84 27.21
C ILE A 85 19.71 2.50 27.59
N ARG A 86 20.55 1.83 28.37
CA ARG A 86 21.83 2.40 28.84
C ARG A 86 22.91 2.44 27.77
N LYS A 87 23.02 1.40 26.94
CA LYS A 87 24.16 1.21 26.02
C LYS A 87 23.85 1.68 24.60
N HIS A 88 22.57 1.78 24.23
CA HIS A 88 22.11 2.07 22.86
C HIS A 88 21.07 3.19 22.82
N LEU A 89 21.14 4.14 23.77
CA LEU A 89 20.17 5.23 23.92
C LEU A 89 19.97 6.04 22.63
N THR A 90 21.04 6.30 21.87
CA THR A 90 20.97 7.07 20.62
C THR A 90 20.12 6.38 19.55
N LEU A 91 20.25 5.05 19.42
CA LEU A 91 19.47 4.28 18.46
C LEU A 91 18.02 4.15 18.92
N LEU A 92 17.82 3.91 20.23
CA LEU A 92 16.50 3.84 20.83
C LEU A 92 15.74 5.18 20.72
N SER A 93 16.41 6.31 20.96
CA SER A 93 15.77 7.62 20.85
C SER A 93 15.39 7.93 19.41
N ALA A 94 16.24 7.63 18.43
CA ALA A 94 15.90 7.78 17.01
C ALA A 94 14.67 6.94 16.62
N PHE A 95 14.62 5.68 17.07
CA PHE A 95 13.48 4.79 16.89
C PHE A 95 12.18 5.35 17.51
N LEU A 96 12.24 5.83 18.76
CA LEU A 96 11.09 6.38 19.45
C LEU A 96 10.61 7.69 18.84
N ILE A 97 11.51 8.61 18.51
CA ILE A 97 11.16 9.87 17.85
C ILE A 97 10.46 9.58 16.52
N PHE A 98 10.96 8.61 15.74
CA PHE A 98 10.33 8.22 14.49
C PHE A 98 8.90 7.69 14.69
N ILE A 99 8.70 6.74 15.61
CA ILE A 99 7.38 6.18 15.90
C ILE A 99 6.43 7.25 16.42
N ILE A 100 6.85 8.04 17.40
CA ILE A 100 6.03 9.09 18.01
C ILE A 100 5.63 10.14 16.97
N GLY A 101 6.58 10.64 16.18
CA GLY A 101 6.32 11.63 15.13
C GLY A 101 5.27 11.14 14.13
N HIS A 102 5.39 9.91 13.63
CA HIS A 102 4.40 9.32 12.73
C HIS A 102 3.08 8.98 13.44
N SER A 103 3.10 8.69 14.74
CA SER A 103 1.91 8.40 15.54
C SER A 103 1.06 9.64 15.79
N ILE A 104 1.64 10.85 15.73
CA ILE A 104 0.90 12.13 15.88
C ILE A 104 0.17 12.50 14.57
N ILE A 105 0.72 12.18 13.40
CA ILE A 105 0.13 12.53 12.10
C ILE A 105 -1.19 11.77 11.88
N VAL A 106 -2.30 12.47 11.59
CA VAL A 106 -3.64 11.84 11.50
C VAL A 106 -3.77 10.87 10.32
N ASN A 107 -3.07 11.13 9.21
CA ASN A 107 -3.06 10.26 8.04
C ASN A 107 -2.23 8.98 8.31
N LYS A 108 -2.90 7.82 8.38
CA LYS A 108 -2.32 6.54 8.79
C LYS A 108 -2.17 5.53 7.66
N GLN A 109 -1.26 5.82 6.74
CA GLN A 109 -0.87 4.90 5.67
C GLN A 109 0.32 4.05 6.12
N GLU A 110 0.21 2.73 5.92
CA GLU A 110 1.18 1.75 6.45
C GLU A 110 2.60 2.00 5.95
N ARG A 111 2.74 2.42 4.68
CA ARG A 111 4.04 2.75 4.05
C ARG A 111 4.87 3.78 4.81
N PHE A 112 4.25 4.65 5.62
CA PHE A 112 4.99 5.68 6.36
C PHE A 112 5.74 5.11 7.57
N ILE A 113 5.28 4.00 8.15
CA ILE A 113 5.98 3.39 9.30
C ILE A 113 6.97 2.30 8.89
N LEU A 114 6.78 1.65 7.73
CA LEU A 114 7.66 0.57 7.26
C LEU A 114 9.17 0.90 7.27
N PRO A 115 9.63 2.13 7.01
CA PRO A 115 11.06 2.48 7.11
C PRO A 115 11.68 2.26 8.50
N VAL A 116 10.88 2.16 9.57
CA VAL A 116 11.38 1.87 10.93
C VAL A 116 11.81 0.41 11.10
N PHE A 117 11.34 -0.47 10.22
CA PHE A 117 11.44 -1.92 10.41
C PHE A 117 12.89 -2.43 10.53
N PRO A 118 13.88 -1.97 9.73
CA PRO A 118 15.27 -2.38 9.92
C PRO A 118 15.81 -2.02 11.31
N VAL A 119 15.50 -0.82 11.80
CA VAL A 119 15.92 -0.36 13.14
C VAL A 119 15.23 -1.17 14.24
N LEU A 120 13.94 -1.48 14.06
CA LEU A 120 13.19 -2.37 14.95
C LEU A 120 13.86 -3.74 15.08
N LEU A 121 14.27 -4.34 13.95
CA LEU A 121 14.93 -5.64 13.93
C LEU A 121 16.29 -5.61 14.64
N VAL A 122 17.09 -4.57 14.41
CA VAL A 122 18.38 -4.38 15.08
C VAL A 122 18.21 -4.22 16.59
N LEU A 123 17.35 -3.29 17.03
CA LEU A 123 17.10 -3.04 18.45
C LEU A 123 16.52 -4.27 19.15
N GLY A 124 15.56 -4.96 18.52
CA GLY A 124 14.96 -6.17 19.09
C GLY A 124 15.97 -7.32 19.19
N SER A 125 16.85 -7.47 18.19
CA SER A 125 17.93 -8.48 18.25
C SER A 125 18.93 -8.18 19.37
N ILE A 126 19.32 -6.91 19.54
CA ILE A 126 20.17 -6.46 20.66
C ILE A 126 19.46 -6.70 22.01
N GLY A 127 18.16 -6.42 22.08
CA GLY A 127 17.34 -6.65 23.27
C GLY A 127 17.30 -8.12 23.66
N LEU A 128 17.02 -9.02 22.70
CA LEU A 128 17.06 -10.46 22.91
C LEU A 128 18.45 -10.95 23.31
N TYR A 129 19.52 -10.40 22.73
CA TYR A 129 20.89 -10.74 23.10
C TYR A 129 21.19 -10.43 24.58
N TYR A 130 20.81 -9.24 25.07
CA TYR A 130 20.99 -8.92 26.49
C TYR A 130 20.08 -9.74 27.39
N LEU A 131 18.86 -10.03 26.95
CA LEU A 131 17.95 -10.90 27.69
C LEU A 131 18.52 -12.32 27.82
N TYR A 132 19.24 -12.81 26.82
CA TYR A 132 19.97 -14.07 26.87
C TYR A 132 21.15 -14.01 27.86
N GLN A 133 22.05 -13.03 27.70
CA GLN A 133 23.24 -12.86 28.53
C GLN A 133 22.91 -12.74 30.03
N ASN A 134 21.81 -12.07 30.37
CA ASN A 134 21.38 -11.84 31.75
C ASN A 134 20.54 -13.00 32.33
N GLY A 135 20.37 -14.13 31.63
CA GLY A 135 19.55 -15.24 32.10
C GLY A 135 18.05 -14.90 32.22
N GLY A 136 17.55 -14.04 31.33
CA GLY A 136 16.17 -13.55 31.34
C GLY A 136 15.11 -14.65 31.30
N TRP A 137 13.92 -14.35 31.83
CA TRP A 137 12.80 -15.30 31.96
C TRP A 137 12.50 -16.08 30.67
N TYR A 138 12.50 -15.39 29.52
CA TYR A 138 12.25 -15.98 28.20
C TYR A 138 13.27 -17.07 27.84
N PHE A 139 14.55 -16.88 28.21
CA PHE A 139 15.59 -17.86 27.90
C PHE A 139 15.68 -19.01 28.92
N ARG A 140 15.15 -18.83 30.13
CA ARG A 140 15.02 -19.89 31.14
C ARG A 140 13.96 -20.93 30.77
N TRP A 141 12.88 -20.51 30.11
CA TRP A 141 11.77 -21.40 29.76
C TRP A 141 11.93 -21.95 28.35
N ARG A 142 12.70 -23.05 28.23
CA ARG A 142 13.03 -23.68 26.93
C ARG A 142 11.80 -24.05 26.10
N SER A 143 10.76 -24.61 26.73
CA SER A 143 9.52 -25.02 26.05
C SER A 143 8.74 -23.81 25.51
N LEU A 144 8.54 -22.77 26.32
CA LEU A 144 7.87 -21.54 25.89
C LEU A 144 8.63 -20.88 24.74
N ARG A 145 9.96 -20.77 24.84
CA ARG A 145 10.79 -20.22 23.76
C ARG A 145 10.62 -21.01 22.46
N ALA A 146 10.69 -22.33 22.54
CA ALA A 146 10.52 -23.20 21.37
C ALA A 146 9.13 -23.03 20.75
N ALA A 147 8.07 -22.97 21.57
CA ALA A 147 6.71 -22.76 21.11
C ALA A 147 6.52 -21.39 20.43
N LEU A 148 7.02 -20.30 21.03
CA LEU A 148 6.93 -18.96 20.45
C LEU A 148 7.70 -18.83 19.13
N TRP A 149 8.89 -19.42 19.04
CA TRP A 149 9.65 -19.45 17.79
C TRP A 149 8.97 -20.30 16.73
N ALA A 150 8.50 -21.50 17.08
CA ALA A 150 7.77 -22.36 16.15
C ALA A 150 6.51 -21.66 15.62
N TRP A 151 5.75 -20.99 16.49
CA TRP A 151 4.60 -20.18 16.12
C TRP A 151 4.98 -19.05 15.15
N PHE A 152 5.99 -18.26 15.50
CA PHE A 152 6.47 -17.16 14.65
C PHE A 152 6.90 -17.67 13.26
N VAL A 153 7.71 -18.72 13.20
CA VAL A 153 8.20 -19.30 11.94
C VAL A 153 7.04 -19.88 11.13
N PHE A 154 6.13 -20.63 11.77
CA PHE A 154 4.99 -21.23 11.08
C PHE A 154 4.11 -20.18 10.41
N PHE A 155 3.66 -19.16 11.14
CA PHE A 155 2.79 -18.13 10.57
C PHE A 155 3.52 -17.24 9.57
N ASN A 156 4.76 -16.83 9.82
CA ASN A 156 5.52 -16.05 8.83
C ASN A 156 5.73 -16.85 7.54
N THR A 157 6.04 -18.14 7.64
CA THR A 157 6.24 -18.99 6.46
C THR A 157 4.92 -19.18 5.70
N ALA A 158 3.82 -19.44 6.41
CA ALA A 158 2.49 -19.56 5.81
C ALA A 158 2.06 -18.26 5.10
N LEU A 159 2.23 -17.11 5.76
CA LEU A 159 1.95 -15.80 5.18
C LEU A 159 2.87 -15.48 4.01
N LEU A 160 4.16 -15.82 4.10
CA LEU A 160 5.12 -15.63 3.02
C LEU A 160 4.71 -16.42 1.78
N ILE A 161 4.34 -17.69 1.93
CA ILE A 161 3.83 -18.51 0.82
C ILE A 161 2.57 -17.86 0.24
N LEU A 162 1.61 -17.49 1.08
CA LEU A 162 0.39 -16.83 0.65
C LEU A 162 0.65 -15.55 -0.16
N PHE A 163 1.54 -14.67 0.33
CA PHE A 163 1.86 -13.41 -0.33
C PHE A 163 2.80 -13.57 -1.54
N THR A 164 3.59 -14.63 -1.61
CA THR A 164 4.49 -14.87 -2.76
C THR A 164 3.70 -15.28 -4.01
N PHE A 165 2.66 -16.10 -3.82
CA PHE A 165 1.85 -16.62 -4.92
C PHE A 165 0.54 -15.85 -5.14
N ASN A 166 0.32 -14.75 -4.41
CA ASN A 166 -0.88 -13.94 -4.53
C ASN A 166 -0.52 -12.46 -4.60
N TYR A 167 -1.08 -11.76 -5.59
CA TYR A 167 -1.00 -10.31 -5.66
C TYR A 167 -2.37 -9.69 -5.36
N ALA A 168 -2.35 -8.57 -4.64
CA ALA A 168 -3.55 -7.83 -4.28
C ALA A 168 -4.16 -7.14 -5.52
N HIS A 169 -5.46 -6.84 -5.45
CA HIS A 169 -6.19 -6.10 -6.48
C HIS A 169 -6.18 -6.79 -7.86
N ARG A 170 -6.27 -8.12 -7.87
CA ARG A 170 -6.22 -8.92 -9.10
C ARG A 170 -7.26 -8.47 -10.13
N GLY A 171 -8.51 -8.31 -9.70
CA GLY A 171 -9.58 -7.83 -10.58
C GLY A 171 -9.41 -6.37 -11.04
N ALA A 172 -8.51 -5.57 -10.44
CA ALA A 172 -8.16 -4.27 -11.00
C ALA A 172 -7.13 -4.36 -12.13
N ILE A 173 -6.21 -5.32 -12.00
CA ILE A 173 -5.01 -5.43 -12.81
C ILE A 173 -5.27 -6.28 -14.06
N GLU A 174 -5.94 -7.42 -13.91
CA GLU A 174 -6.13 -8.36 -15.01
C GLU A 174 -6.86 -7.80 -16.23
N PRO A 175 -7.88 -6.92 -16.10
CA PRO A 175 -8.46 -6.25 -17.27
C PRO A 175 -7.43 -5.42 -18.05
N MET A 176 -6.53 -4.73 -17.36
CA MET A 176 -5.46 -3.97 -18.03
C MET A 176 -4.50 -4.91 -18.77
N VAL A 177 -4.17 -6.05 -18.15
CA VAL A 177 -3.31 -7.07 -18.77
C VAL A 177 -4.01 -7.69 -19.97
N TYR A 178 -5.32 -7.97 -19.88
CA TYR A 178 -6.13 -8.46 -21.00
C TYR A 178 -6.08 -7.48 -22.18
N LEU A 179 -6.43 -6.21 -21.94
CA LEU A 179 -6.40 -5.15 -22.96
C LEU A 179 -5.00 -4.92 -23.54
N SER A 180 -3.92 -5.16 -22.76
CA SER A 180 -2.55 -5.02 -23.26
C SER A 180 -2.13 -6.09 -24.26
N ARG A 181 -2.85 -7.23 -24.28
CA ARG A 181 -2.60 -8.36 -25.18
C ARG A 181 -3.41 -8.29 -26.46
N GLN A 182 -4.40 -7.40 -26.54
CA GLN A 182 -5.16 -7.18 -27.76
C GLN A 182 -4.32 -6.43 -28.79
N GLU A 183 -4.44 -6.82 -30.05
CA GLU A 183 -3.61 -6.29 -31.14
C GLU A 183 -3.85 -4.79 -31.36
N LYS A 184 -5.11 -4.35 -31.26
CA LYS A 184 -5.54 -2.97 -31.38
C LYS A 184 -6.66 -2.68 -30.38
N VAL A 185 -6.51 -1.58 -29.66
CA VAL A 185 -7.53 -1.05 -28.75
C VAL A 185 -7.65 0.43 -29.04
N ASP A 186 -8.69 0.82 -29.78
CA ASP A 186 -8.86 2.20 -30.26
C ASP A 186 -9.51 3.11 -29.20
N GLY A 187 -10.44 2.57 -28.42
CA GLY A 187 -11.13 3.32 -27.36
C GLY A 187 -11.60 2.43 -26.22
N VAL A 188 -11.51 2.92 -24.97
CA VAL A 188 -11.98 2.19 -23.78
C VAL A 188 -12.72 3.09 -22.80
N ILE A 189 -13.88 2.65 -22.35
CA ILE A 189 -14.57 3.26 -21.20
C ILE A 189 -14.20 2.50 -19.93
N PHE A 190 -13.71 3.20 -18.92
CA PHE A 190 -13.51 2.67 -17.58
C PHE A 190 -14.67 3.11 -16.68
N ASP A 191 -15.61 2.21 -16.41
CA ASP A 191 -16.72 2.50 -15.51
C ASP A 191 -16.32 2.21 -14.06
N THR A 192 -16.12 3.31 -13.32
CA THR A 192 -15.87 3.33 -11.88
C THR A 192 -17.05 3.94 -11.11
N SER A 193 -18.26 3.92 -11.69
CA SER A 193 -19.48 4.50 -11.10
C SER A 193 -19.97 3.76 -9.86
N ALA A 194 -19.78 2.44 -9.79
CA ALA A 194 -20.00 1.68 -8.55
C ALA A 194 -19.03 2.11 -7.43
N ARG A 195 -17.80 2.50 -7.81
CA ARG A 195 -16.73 2.81 -6.86
C ARG A 195 -15.59 3.58 -7.48
N LYS A 196 -15.22 4.71 -6.87
CA LYS A 196 -14.06 5.49 -7.28
C LYS A 196 -12.78 4.64 -7.13
N LYS A 197 -12.16 4.29 -8.25
CA LYS A 197 -10.95 3.46 -8.30
C LYS A 197 -9.84 4.14 -9.08
N TRP A 198 -8.60 4.01 -8.63
CA TRP A 198 -7.43 4.39 -9.42
C TRP A 198 -7.13 3.29 -10.43
N LEU A 199 -6.90 3.68 -11.69
CA LEU A 199 -6.69 2.74 -12.78
C LEU A 199 -5.20 2.38 -12.86
N PRO A 200 -4.84 1.09 -12.86
CA PRO A 200 -3.45 0.67 -12.85
C PRO A 200 -2.84 0.66 -14.27
N TYR A 201 -2.82 1.82 -14.94
CA TYR A 201 -2.39 1.97 -16.34
C TYR A 201 -0.99 1.43 -16.66
N SER A 202 -0.11 1.30 -15.66
CA SER A 202 1.21 0.69 -15.83
C SER A 202 1.12 -0.76 -16.32
N TYR A 203 0.07 -1.49 -15.95
CA TYR A 203 -0.17 -2.87 -16.40
C TYR A 203 -0.72 -2.94 -17.82
N TRP A 204 -1.06 -1.80 -18.41
CA TRP A 204 -1.39 -1.66 -19.82
C TRP A 204 -0.22 -1.12 -20.65
N ASN A 205 1.02 -1.35 -20.20
CA ASN A 205 2.25 -0.84 -20.84
C ASN A 205 2.24 0.68 -21.08
N TYR A 206 1.50 1.43 -20.27
CA TYR A 206 1.29 2.87 -20.46
C TYR A 206 0.76 3.25 -21.86
N ARG A 207 0.17 2.30 -22.60
CA ARG A 207 -0.62 2.64 -23.78
C ARG A 207 -1.77 3.52 -23.29
N LYS A 208 -1.85 4.73 -23.82
CA LYS A 208 -2.93 5.67 -23.57
C LYS A 208 -3.80 5.76 -24.83
N PRO A 209 -4.58 4.71 -25.17
CA PRO A 209 -5.62 4.92 -26.14
C PRO A 209 -6.62 5.93 -25.59
N GLU A 210 -7.51 6.39 -26.45
CA GLU A 210 -8.59 7.27 -26.04
C GLU A 210 -9.41 6.55 -24.95
N SER A 211 -9.37 7.10 -23.74
CA SER A 211 -9.96 6.45 -22.59
C SER A 211 -10.78 7.43 -21.79
N LEU A 212 -12.06 7.11 -21.62
CA LEU A 212 -12.97 7.86 -20.78
C LEU A 212 -13.13 7.13 -19.45
N LYS A 213 -13.25 7.90 -18.36
CA LYS A 213 -13.53 7.35 -17.04
C LYS A 213 -14.87 7.84 -16.52
N LEU A 214 -15.81 6.92 -16.39
CA LEU A 214 -17.08 7.19 -15.71
C LEU A 214 -16.89 7.06 -14.19
N THR A 215 -17.57 7.91 -13.44
CA THR A 215 -17.48 7.98 -11.98
C THR A 215 -18.87 8.13 -11.38
N PRO A 216 -19.05 8.03 -10.05
CA PRO A 216 -20.38 8.23 -9.46
C PRO A 216 -20.94 9.65 -9.68
N GLN A 217 -20.09 10.61 -10.09
CA GLN A 217 -20.45 11.99 -10.41
C GLN A 217 -20.41 12.30 -11.92
N TYR A 218 -20.10 11.30 -12.76
CA TYR A 218 -20.00 11.48 -14.21
C TYR A 218 -20.49 10.21 -14.91
N SER A 219 -21.72 10.29 -15.40
CA SER A 219 -22.49 9.22 -16.02
C SER A 219 -22.19 9.08 -17.51
N LEU A 220 -22.64 7.96 -18.11
CA LEU A 220 -22.52 7.75 -19.54
C LEU A 220 -23.33 8.78 -20.34
N GLN A 221 -24.54 9.11 -19.89
CA GLN A 221 -25.38 10.12 -20.55
C GLN A 221 -24.68 11.47 -20.60
N GLU A 222 -24.08 11.92 -19.50
CA GLU A 222 -23.33 13.18 -19.47
C GLU A 222 -22.13 13.16 -20.42
N ALA A 223 -21.49 12.01 -20.60
CA ALA A 223 -20.39 11.86 -21.54
C ALA A 223 -20.84 11.84 -23.01
N ILE A 224 -22.06 11.34 -23.28
CA ILE A 224 -22.68 11.42 -24.61
C ILE A 224 -23.10 12.87 -24.89
N ASP A 225 -23.78 13.51 -23.94
CA ASP A 225 -24.26 14.89 -24.07
C ASP A 225 -23.11 15.89 -24.25
N SER A 226 -21.94 15.62 -23.66
CA SER A 226 -20.73 16.43 -23.82
C SER A 226 -19.97 16.16 -25.13
N GLY A 227 -20.34 15.11 -25.86
CA GLY A 227 -19.66 14.66 -27.09
C GLY A 227 -18.33 13.92 -26.84
N GLU A 228 -18.04 13.51 -25.60
CA GLU A 228 -16.87 12.66 -25.28
C GLU A 228 -17.08 11.19 -25.69
N VAL A 229 -18.34 10.76 -25.81
CA VAL A 229 -18.73 9.45 -26.35
C VAL A 229 -19.68 9.68 -27.52
N ASP A 230 -19.32 9.13 -28.68
CA ASP A 230 -20.18 9.12 -29.87
C ASP A 230 -20.92 7.78 -29.94
N PRO A 231 -22.26 7.75 -29.76
CA PRO A 231 -23.04 6.52 -29.88
C PRO A 231 -22.97 5.86 -31.26
N ASP A 232 -22.68 6.63 -32.33
CA ASP A 232 -22.52 6.11 -33.68
C ASP A 232 -21.12 5.50 -33.91
N ARG A 233 -20.18 5.77 -32.99
CA ARG A 233 -18.81 5.24 -32.97
C ARG A 233 -18.41 4.82 -31.56
N PRO A 234 -19.11 3.82 -30.98
CA PRO A 234 -18.93 3.46 -29.59
C PRO A 234 -17.53 2.86 -29.35
N PRO A 235 -16.95 3.06 -28.15
CA PRO A 235 -15.67 2.47 -27.79
C PRO A 235 -15.71 0.94 -27.84
N GLN A 236 -14.66 0.34 -28.38
CA GLN A 236 -14.55 -1.11 -28.57
C GLN A 236 -14.68 -1.89 -27.26
N TYR A 237 -14.10 -1.37 -26.16
CA TYR A 237 -14.15 -2.05 -24.86
C TYR A 237 -14.73 -1.16 -23.76
N ILE A 238 -15.43 -1.80 -22.83
CA ILE A 238 -15.85 -1.19 -21.57
C ILE A 238 -15.35 -2.06 -20.43
N VAL A 239 -14.62 -1.46 -19.49
CA VAL A 239 -14.16 -2.13 -18.27
C VAL A 239 -15.00 -1.65 -17.10
N VAL A 240 -15.83 -2.54 -16.59
CA VAL A 240 -16.74 -2.28 -15.46
C VAL A 240 -16.10 -2.74 -14.17
N PHE A 241 -15.96 -1.83 -13.20
CA PHE A 241 -15.46 -2.14 -11.86
C PHE A 241 -16.61 -2.18 -10.84
N SER A 242 -17.31 -3.30 -10.74
CA SER A 242 -18.33 -3.58 -9.71
C SER A 242 -18.02 -4.93 -8.99
N ASP A 243 -18.73 -5.29 -7.91
CA ASP A 243 -18.57 -6.56 -7.17
C ASP A 243 -19.77 -7.52 -7.37
N GLY A 244 -20.65 -7.22 -8.33
CA GLY A 244 -21.72 -8.10 -8.79
C GLY A 244 -22.65 -7.37 -9.75
N GLN A 245 -23.34 -8.15 -10.60
CA GLN A 245 -24.30 -7.72 -11.65
C GLN A 245 -23.67 -7.23 -12.97
N PRO A 246 -22.87 -8.04 -13.68
CA PRO A 246 -22.40 -7.64 -15.02
C PRO A 246 -23.54 -7.38 -16.00
N ASP A 247 -24.67 -8.08 -15.85
CA ASP A 247 -25.81 -7.97 -16.76
C ASP A 247 -26.52 -6.61 -16.67
N SER A 248 -26.63 -6.01 -15.49
CA SER A 248 -27.25 -4.68 -15.36
C SER A 248 -26.39 -3.57 -15.96
N TYR A 249 -25.06 -3.73 -15.91
CA TYR A 249 -24.15 -2.85 -16.62
C TYR A 249 -24.21 -3.07 -18.11
N ARG A 250 -24.27 -4.33 -18.56
CA ARG A 250 -24.44 -4.68 -19.96
C ARG A 250 -25.71 -4.05 -20.54
N GLU A 251 -26.87 -4.29 -19.92
CA GLU A 251 -28.16 -3.70 -20.33
C GLU A 251 -28.07 -2.16 -20.41
N LYS A 252 -27.42 -1.54 -19.41
CA LYS A 252 -27.18 -0.09 -19.41
C LYS A 252 -26.36 0.36 -20.63
N TYR A 253 -25.33 -0.35 -21.05
CA TYR A 253 -24.56 0.06 -22.23
C TYR A 253 -25.27 -0.29 -23.54
N GLU A 254 -25.97 -1.42 -23.57
CA GLU A 254 -26.74 -1.85 -24.74
C GLU A 254 -27.83 -0.84 -25.12
N GLU A 255 -28.44 -0.20 -24.13
CA GLU A 255 -29.41 0.88 -24.35
C GLU A 255 -28.84 2.07 -25.15
N TYR A 256 -27.55 2.42 -24.96
CA TYR A 256 -26.95 3.63 -25.55
C TYR A 256 -25.92 3.38 -26.64
N LEU A 257 -25.22 2.24 -26.62
CA LEU A 257 -23.99 2.01 -27.40
C LEU A 257 -24.05 0.73 -28.26
N GLY A 258 -25.14 -0.03 -28.22
CA GLY A 258 -25.29 -1.29 -28.97
C GLY A 258 -24.84 -2.53 -28.20
N ASP A 259 -24.88 -3.70 -28.85
CA ASP A 259 -24.72 -5.00 -28.19
C ASP A 259 -23.28 -5.24 -27.69
N TYR A 260 -23.12 -5.61 -26.41
CA TYR A 260 -21.82 -5.93 -25.81
C TYR A 260 -21.79 -7.35 -25.27
N GLU A 261 -20.67 -8.06 -25.47
CA GLU A 261 -20.43 -9.36 -24.85
C GLU A 261 -19.36 -9.32 -23.76
N ILE A 262 -19.51 -10.15 -22.72
CA ILE A 262 -18.53 -10.27 -21.64
C ILE A 262 -17.38 -11.17 -22.11
N VAL A 263 -16.25 -10.56 -22.47
CA VAL A 263 -15.07 -11.29 -22.97
C VAL A 263 -14.06 -11.63 -21.87
N PHE A 264 -14.10 -10.92 -20.75
CA PHE A 264 -13.20 -11.18 -19.63
C PHE A 264 -13.83 -10.86 -18.27
N HIS A 265 -13.51 -11.68 -17.26
CA HIS A 265 -13.89 -11.45 -15.86
C HIS A 265 -12.64 -11.46 -14.98
N GLY A 266 -12.27 -10.29 -14.46
CA GLY A 266 -11.23 -10.11 -13.46
C GLY A 266 -11.71 -10.54 -12.08
N ARG A 267 -11.36 -11.77 -11.70
CA ARG A 267 -11.76 -12.36 -10.42
C ARG A 267 -11.04 -11.72 -9.23
N PRO A 268 -11.64 -11.73 -8.03
CA PRO A 268 -10.99 -11.27 -6.81
C PRO A 268 -9.74 -12.12 -6.54
N SER A 269 -8.69 -11.52 -5.99
CA SER A 269 -7.59 -12.32 -5.47
C SER A 269 -8.03 -13.07 -4.21
N LEU A 270 -7.31 -14.13 -3.84
CA LEU A 270 -7.54 -14.82 -2.55
C LEU A 270 -7.43 -13.83 -1.39
N MET A 271 -6.50 -12.88 -1.47
CA MET A 271 -6.34 -11.83 -0.46
C MET A 271 -7.53 -10.87 -0.45
N ASP A 272 -8.00 -10.43 -1.62
CA ASP A 272 -9.20 -9.58 -1.73
C ASP A 272 -10.41 -10.28 -1.09
N PHE A 273 -10.58 -11.58 -1.34
CA PHE A 273 -11.63 -12.39 -0.74
C PHE A 273 -11.51 -12.52 0.78
N ILE A 274 -10.31 -12.84 1.30
CA ILE A 274 -10.07 -12.95 2.75
C ILE A 274 -10.33 -11.61 3.43
N LEU A 275 -9.81 -10.52 2.87
CA LEU A 275 -9.98 -9.17 3.42
C LEU A 275 -11.43 -8.73 3.40
N ASN A 276 -12.16 -8.96 2.30
CA ASN A 276 -13.59 -8.72 2.21
C ASN A 276 -14.34 -9.52 3.28
N LYS A 277 -14.04 -10.81 3.45
CA LYS A 277 -14.69 -11.64 4.48
C LYS A 277 -14.43 -11.15 5.90
N LEU A 278 -13.21 -10.66 6.18
CA LEU A 278 -12.86 -10.13 7.50
C LEU A 278 -13.53 -8.77 7.78
N ASN A 279 -13.74 -7.94 6.76
CA ASN A 279 -14.33 -6.63 6.92
C ASN A 279 -15.03 -6.14 5.63
N PRO A 280 -16.24 -6.65 5.32
CA PRO A 280 -16.87 -6.42 4.01
C PRO A 280 -17.30 -4.96 3.80
N ARG A 281 -17.45 -4.20 4.88
CA ARG A 281 -17.79 -2.77 4.83
C ARG A 281 -16.67 -1.92 4.25
N TYR A 282 -15.42 -2.31 4.45
CA TYR A 282 -14.25 -1.51 4.05
C TYR A 282 -13.37 -2.19 3.00
N ASN A 283 -13.46 -3.51 2.87
CA ASN A 283 -12.69 -4.29 1.91
C ASN A 283 -13.64 -4.85 0.85
N GLN A 284 -13.41 -4.46 -0.40
CA GLN A 284 -14.20 -4.88 -1.56
C GLN A 284 -13.58 -6.10 -2.24
N LEU A 285 -14.37 -6.88 -2.97
CA LEU A 285 -13.86 -8.04 -3.72
C LEU A 285 -12.99 -7.59 -4.90
N ASN A 286 -13.17 -6.36 -5.39
CA ASN A 286 -12.40 -5.79 -6.49
C ASN A 286 -12.65 -6.48 -7.84
N GLU A 287 -13.85 -7.05 -8.06
CA GLU A 287 -14.17 -7.75 -9.32
C GLU A 287 -14.24 -6.79 -10.51
N SER A 288 -14.14 -7.30 -11.72
CA SER A 288 -14.31 -6.49 -12.91
C SER A 288 -14.70 -7.30 -14.12
N TRP A 289 -15.34 -6.65 -15.08
CA TRP A 289 -15.74 -7.25 -16.33
C TRP A 289 -15.25 -6.40 -17.49
N VAL A 290 -14.74 -7.06 -18.53
CA VAL A 290 -14.46 -6.41 -19.81
C VAL A 290 -15.58 -6.82 -20.75
N LEU A 291 -16.28 -5.81 -21.22
CA LEU A 291 -17.27 -5.90 -22.27
C LEU A 291 -16.60 -5.51 -23.58
N GLU A 292 -16.86 -6.26 -24.64
CA GLU A 292 -16.42 -5.97 -26.00
C GLU A 292 -17.65 -5.73 -26.87
N LEU A 293 -17.60 -4.69 -27.70
CA LEU A 293 -18.67 -4.39 -28.64
C LEU A 293 -18.79 -5.54 -29.64
N THR A 294 -20.00 -6.03 -29.84
CA THR A 294 -20.28 -7.08 -30.80
C THR A 294 -20.49 -6.42 -32.16
N ASP A 295 -19.64 -6.73 -33.14
CA ASP A 295 -19.89 -6.29 -34.51
C ASP A 295 -21.15 -7.01 -35.01
N ASN A 296 -22.27 -6.28 -35.09
CA ASN A 296 -23.43 -6.71 -35.86
C ASN A 296 -23.02 -6.71 -37.34
N ASN A 297 -22.60 -7.87 -37.86
CA ASN A 297 -22.44 -8.12 -39.30
C ASN A 297 -23.67 -7.71 -40.09
#